data_AF-A0A2G6DPR7-F1
#
_entry.id   AF-A0A2G6DPR7-F1
#
_cell.length_a   1.000
_cell.length_b   1.000
_cell.length_c   1.000
_cell.angle_alpha   90.00
_cell.angle_beta   90.00
_cell.angle_gamma   90.00
#
_symmetry.space_group_name_H-M   'P 1'
#
loop_
_entity.id
_entity.type
_entity.pdbx_description
1 polymer ?
#
loop_
_entity_poly.entity_id
_entity_poly.type
_entity_poly.pdbx_seq_one_letter_code
_entity_poly.pdbx_strand_id
1 'polypeptide(L)'
;MTEEGFVSSIMDLCRIREPEAKILLQKLRAIDPNKEEQEKQKNRYKKMTLNEAIQKYPGVLQQNVTQNPIIAKPFLQPLKPTVKNWIMVYEKNTDVRKHDDIERGTFLFRAEATKYLSQKERNDLSYVLTSRDEDVKISIDIQAQHIVFPQTINRKTMVSQQSQKTPIVKSQHTSQKKEEKPTPQSTAVQKSQKIHTAQQKLTLHKKQKEDDFAQKEAVLRDVTAELAYFSKNMQKRDSMVVSPKAVQENAPIQITAKDHAKIDREMGKKPHSLKNNKRGLSTRNPVKTATVKDMIAREKQEEIQKKIQKEQEELRQKTDKINAVIRDMQQNIDVPRNIGEGVEKVTVVGVSDQHGTMEDEIYKNRTDLYGSIHTHTKKELPKKTAVKQDATSVSNAVDTLPTTPMEKTQVHSKQQPTQKTPQPTQNMTFTSNHVLPVEQEKTEENKKINRFTITPIGEKHSMEE
;
A
#
# COMPACT_ATOMS: atom_id res chain seq x y z
N MET A 1 30.52 33.76 22.87
CA MET A 1 31.80 33.82 22.16
C MET A 1 31.78 35.06 21.29
N THR A 2 32.73 35.98 21.46
CA THR A 2 32.89 37.17 20.62
C THR A 2 33.57 36.78 19.31
N GLU A 3 33.39 37.60 18.27
CA GLU A 3 34.02 37.39 16.96
C GLU A 3 35.55 37.35 17.07
N GLU A 4 36.11 38.21 17.91
CA GLU A 4 37.55 38.28 18.22
C GLU A 4 38.07 36.98 18.85
N GLY A 5 37.31 36.36 19.75
CA GLY A 5 37.69 35.07 20.35
C GLY A 5 37.75 33.94 19.33
N PHE A 6 36.90 34.00 18.30
CA PHE A 6 36.90 33.04 17.19
C PHE A 6 38.09 33.27 16.25
N VAL A 7 38.42 34.53 15.94
CA VAL A 7 39.60 34.89 15.15
C VAL A 7 40.89 34.43 15.84
N SER A 8 41.01 34.68 17.15
CA SER A 8 42.17 34.20 17.94
C SER A 8 42.28 32.67 17.91
N SER A 9 41.17 31.95 18.08
CA SER A 9 41.16 30.48 18.01
C SER A 9 41.61 29.97 16.63
N ILE A 10 41.17 30.61 15.54
CA ILE A 10 41.58 30.25 14.17
C ILE A 10 43.07 30.54 13.96
N MET A 11 43.59 31.67 14.48
CA MET A 11 45.00 32.01 14.41
C MET A 11 45.86 30.97 15.14
N ASP A 12 45.46 30.55 16.34
CA ASP A 12 46.21 29.58 17.15
C ASP A 12 46.19 28.17 16.53
N LEU A 13 45.02 27.72 16.03
CA LEU A 13 44.85 26.42 15.39
C LEU A 13 45.60 26.30 14.06
N CYS A 14 45.48 27.34 13.21
CA CYS A 14 46.00 27.29 11.84
C CYS A 14 47.38 27.94 11.68
N ARG A 15 47.91 28.62 12.72
CA ARG A 15 49.17 29.38 12.69
C ARG A 15 49.23 30.42 11.57
N ILE A 16 48.13 31.13 11.35
CA ILE A 16 47.99 32.15 10.29
C ILE A 16 47.90 33.57 10.85
N ARG A 17 48.11 34.57 9.99
CA ARG A 17 48.03 35.98 10.39
C ARG A 17 46.57 36.43 10.54
N GLU A 18 46.32 37.41 11.40
CA GLU A 18 44.98 37.96 11.68
C GLU A 18 44.13 38.31 10.44
N PRO A 19 44.63 38.98 9.38
CA PRO A 19 43.83 39.26 8.19
C PRO A 19 43.37 38.00 7.46
N GLU A 20 44.21 36.96 7.43
CA GLU A 20 43.87 35.67 6.81
C GLU A 20 42.80 34.93 7.64
N ALA A 21 42.90 35.01 8.98
CA ALA A 21 41.91 34.45 9.89
C ALA A 21 40.54 35.13 9.74
N LYS A 22 40.48 36.45 9.56
CA LYS A 22 39.22 37.19 9.29
C LYS A 22 38.58 36.76 7.96
N ILE A 23 39.39 36.58 6.91
CA ILE A 23 38.91 36.08 5.60
C ILE A 23 38.34 34.66 5.75
N LEU A 24 39.02 33.78 6.50
CA LEU A 24 38.53 32.42 6.77
C LEU A 24 37.22 32.43 7.55
N LEU A 25 37.08 33.27 8.58
CA LEU A 25 35.84 33.40 9.33
C LEU A 25 34.68 33.87 8.46
N GLN A 26 34.92 34.82 7.55
CA GLN A 26 33.92 35.28 6.59
C GLN A 26 33.50 34.16 5.62
N LYS A 27 34.46 33.35 5.15
CA LYS A 27 34.18 32.16 4.31
C LYS A 27 33.40 31.10 5.06
N LEU A 28 33.75 30.82 6.32
CA LEU A 28 33.04 29.86 7.17
C LEU A 28 31.61 30.32 7.47
N ARG A 29 31.36 31.63 7.67
CA ARG A 29 30.00 32.17 7.77
C ARG A 29 29.21 32.06 6.47
N ALA A 30 29.88 32.14 5.32
CA ALA A 30 29.23 31.98 4.02
C ALA A 30 28.88 30.52 3.69
N ILE A 31 29.48 29.55 4.37
CA ILE A 31 29.09 28.14 4.31
C ILE A 31 27.91 27.97 5.25
N ASP A 32 26.69 28.14 4.71
CA ASP A 32 25.49 27.66 5.40
C ASP A 32 25.59 26.13 5.48
N PRO A 33 25.81 25.51 6.65
CA PRO A 33 25.84 24.04 6.77
C PRO A 33 24.52 23.42 6.27
N ASN A 34 23.44 24.20 6.36
CA ASN A 34 22.13 23.83 5.82
C ASN A 34 22.07 23.82 4.29
N LYS A 35 22.91 24.55 3.57
CA LYS A 35 22.83 24.61 2.10
C LYS A 35 23.26 23.30 1.46
N GLU A 36 24.35 22.69 1.96
CA GLU A 36 24.80 21.39 1.46
C GLU A 36 23.78 20.28 1.78
N GLU A 37 23.20 20.30 2.99
CA GLU A 37 22.11 19.38 3.34
C GLU A 37 20.85 19.62 2.51
N GLN A 38 20.48 20.87 2.23
CA GLN A 38 19.36 21.20 1.35
C GLN A 38 19.59 20.74 -0.08
N GLU A 39 20.81 20.85 -0.61
CA GLU A 39 21.15 20.32 -1.95
C GLU A 39 21.12 18.79 -1.97
N LYS A 40 21.63 18.12 -0.93
CA LYS A 40 21.51 16.67 -0.77
C LYS A 40 20.04 16.23 -0.66
N GLN A 41 19.21 16.96 0.09
CA GLN A 41 17.78 16.70 0.19
C GLN A 41 17.05 16.96 -1.13
N LYS A 42 17.42 18.02 -1.85
CA LYS A 42 16.86 18.34 -3.18
C LYS A 42 17.19 17.24 -4.20
N ASN A 43 18.34 16.59 -4.08
CA ASN A 43 18.72 15.46 -4.92
C ASN A 43 18.10 14.13 -4.44
N ARG A 44 17.73 14.00 -3.17
CA ARG A 44 17.07 12.80 -2.63
C ARG A 44 15.67 12.61 -3.21
N TYR A 45 14.95 13.70 -3.45
CA TYR A 45 13.59 13.65 -3.97
C TYR A 45 13.53 14.08 -5.42
N LYS A 46 13.02 13.20 -6.29
CA LYS A 46 12.86 13.50 -7.71
C LYS A 46 11.39 13.43 -8.11
N LYS A 47 10.92 14.49 -8.77
CA LYS A 47 9.56 14.55 -9.33
C LYS A 47 9.53 13.94 -10.71
N MET A 48 8.71 12.91 -10.92
CA MET A 48 8.49 12.25 -12.22
C MET A 48 7.11 11.59 -12.27
N THR A 49 6.66 11.15 -13.45
CA THR A 49 5.38 10.43 -13.58
C THR A 49 5.50 9.02 -12.98
N LEU A 50 4.37 8.41 -12.60
CA LEU A 50 4.38 7.06 -12.05
C LEU A 50 4.96 6.04 -13.05
N ASN A 51 4.64 6.17 -14.33
CA ASN A 51 5.18 5.30 -15.38
C ASN A 51 6.71 5.40 -15.50
N GLU A 52 7.26 6.62 -15.49
CA GLU A 52 8.72 6.82 -15.46
C GLU A 52 9.35 6.29 -14.17
N ALA A 53 8.68 6.48 -13.02
CA ALA A 53 9.14 5.99 -11.73
C ALA A 53 9.22 4.46 -11.71
N ILE A 54 8.22 3.76 -12.26
CA ILE A 54 8.20 2.30 -12.35
C ILE A 54 9.35 1.78 -13.22
N GLN A 55 9.65 2.45 -14.34
CA GLN A 55 10.74 2.06 -15.22
C GLN A 55 12.13 2.25 -14.58
N LYS A 56 12.33 3.37 -13.86
CA LYS A 56 13.63 3.71 -13.24
C LYS A 56 13.84 3.05 -11.88
N TYR A 57 12.77 2.87 -11.11
CA TYR A 57 12.79 2.42 -9.73
C TYR A 57 11.71 1.34 -9.51
N PRO A 58 11.97 0.09 -9.91
CA PRO A 58 10.99 -0.99 -9.80
C PRO A 58 10.56 -1.29 -8.36
N GLY A 59 11.34 -0.88 -7.35
CA GLY A 59 10.96 -0.97 -5.93
C GLY A 59 9.66 -0.21 -5.58
N VAL A 60 9.31 0.82 -6.36
CA VAL A 60 8.07 1.60 -6.17
C VAL A 60 6.83 0.71 -6.23
N LEU A 61 6.83 -0.31 -7.09
CA LEU A 61 5.70 -1.25 -7.23
C LEU A 61 5.47 -2.12 -5.98
N GLN A 62 6.50 -2.29 -5.15
CA GLN A 62 6.46 -3.13 -3.95
C GLN A 62 6.09 -2.34 -2.69
N GLN A 63 6.03 -1.01 -2.77
CA GLN A 63 5.62 -0.15 -1.66
C GLN A 63 4.18 -0.46 -1.24
N ASN A 64 3.96 -0.65 0.06
CA ASN A 64 2.61 -0.76 0.63
C ASN A 64 1.94 0.61 0.64
N VAL A 65 0.77 0.70 0.03
CA VAL A 65 -0.08 1.92 0.03
C VAL A 65 -0.99 1.94 1.25
N THR A 66 -1.48 0.77 1.66
CA THR A 66 -2.44 0.60 2.77
C THR A 66 -1.90 -0.41 3.77
N GLN A 67 -2.43 -0.40 5.00
CA GLN A 67 -2.03 -1.34 6.05
C GLN A 67 -2.71 -2.70 5.88
N ASN A 68 -4.01 -2.68 5.56
CA ASN A 68 -4.82 -3.89 5.43
C ASN A 68 -4.64 -4.56 4.06
N PRO A 69 -4.71 -5.90 3.97
CA PRO A 69 -4.67 -6.62 2.70
C PRO A 69 -5.88 -6.28 1.84
N ILE A 70 -5.70 -6.37 0.51
CA ILE A 70 -6.76 -6.05 -0.45
C ILE A 70 -7.67 -7.26 -0.60
N ILE A 71 -8.95 -7.08 -0.28
CA ILE A 71 -9.99 -8.09 -0.45
C ILE A 71 -10.91 -7.63 -1.58
N ALA A 72 -10.91 -8.33 -2.70
CA ALA A 72 -11.72 -7.97 -3.87
C ALA A 72 -12.25 -9.23 -4.57
N LYS A 73 -13.53 -9.20 -4.99
CA LYS A 73 -14.23 -10.35 -5.61
C LYS A 73 -13.50 -11.07 -6.75
N PRO A 74 -12.77 -10.40 -7.68
CA PRO A 74 -12.08 -11.13 -8.74
C PRO A 74 -10.91 -11.97 -8.25
N PHE A 75 -10.46 -11.81 -7.00
CA PHE A 75 -9.35 -12.53 -6.42
C PHE A 75 -9.83 -13.45 -5.30
N LEU A 76 -9.48 -14.73 -5.40
CA LEU A 76 -9.82 -15.76 -4.40
C LEU A 76 -9.05 -15.57 -3.09
N GLN A 77 -7.85 -14.98 -3.16
CA GLN A 77 -6.96 -14.79 -2.01
C GLN A 77 -6.76 -13.30 -1.74
N PRO A 78 -6.66 -12.88 -0.46
CA PRO A 78 -6.29 -11.52 -0.11
C PRO A 78 -4.94 -11.15 -0.72
N LEU A 79 -4.89 -10.01 -1.42
CA LEU A 79 -3.66 -9.52 -2.04
C LEU A 79 -2.87 -8.65 -1.06
N LYS A 80 -1.54 -8.64 -1.21
CA LYS A 80 -0.70 -7.68 -0.48
C LYS A 80 -1.05 -6.24 -0.89
N PRO A 81 -1.03 -5.26 0.02
CA PRO A 81 -1.46 -3.88 -0.26
C PRO A 81 -0.43 -3.03 -1.02
N THR A 82 0.24 -3.61 -2.01
CA THR A 82 1.29 -2.93 -2.78
C THR A 82 0.71 -2.04 -3.87
N VAL A 83 1.49 -1.03 -4.31
CA VAL A 83 1.13 -0.16 -5.46
C VAL A 83 0.71 -1.00 -6.67
N LYS A 84 1.48 -2.05 -7.00
CA LYS A 84 1.17 -2.95 -8.12
C LYS A 84 -0.20 -3.62 -7.98
N ASN A 85 -0.51 -4.15 -6.80
CA ASN A 85 -1.75 -4.89 -6.60
C ASN A 85 -2.97 -3.96 -6.55
N TRP A 86 -2.83 -2.77 -5.97
CA TRP A 86 -3.88 -1.75 -6.00
C TRP A 86 -4.22 -1.30 -7.42
N ILE A 87 -3.20 -1.07 -8.24
CA ILE A 87 -3.35 -0.76 -9.65
C ILE A 87 -4.06 -1.90 -10.40
N MET A 88 -3.65 -3.15 -10.17
CA MET A 88 -4.28 -4.31 -10.78
C MET A 88 -5.76 -4.47 -10.39
N VAL A 89 -6.09 -4.25 -9.11
CA VAL A 89 -7.48 -4.30 -8.62
C VAL A 89 -8.32 -3.17 -9.20
N TYR A 90 -7.73 -1.98 -9.37
CA TYR A 90 -8.37 -0.85 -10.03
C TYR A 90 -8.75 -1.19 -11.47
N GLU A 91 -7.77 -1.62 -12.29
CA GLU A 91 -8.00 -2.02 -13.69
C GLU A 91 -9.02 -3.15 -13.85
N LYS A 92 -9.08 -4.08 -12.89
CA LYS A 92 -10.08 -5.17 -12.93
C LYS A 92 -11.50 -4.71 -12.62
N ASN A 93 -11.66 -3.61 -11.88
CA ASN A 93 -12.97 -3.06 -11.53
C ASN A 93 -13.46 -1.98 -12.50
N THR A 94 -12.54 -1.25 -13.16
CA THR A 94 -12.88 -0.09 -14.02
C THR A 94 -12.43 -0.24 -15.48
N ASP A 95 -11.77 -1.34 -15.85
CA ASP A 95 -11.09 -1.58 -17.14
C ASP A 95 -9.71 -0.90 -17.28
N VAL A 96 -8.94 -1.28 -18.32
CA VAL A 96 -7.52 -0.86 -18.53
C VAL A 96 -7.38 0.53 -19.20
N ARG A 97 -8.44 1.34 -19.19
CA ARG A 97 -8.42 2.68 -19.82
C ARG A 97 -7.93 3.76 -18.85
N LYS A 98 -7.71 4.98 -19.35
CA LYS A 98 -7.60 6.17 -18.50
C LYS A 98 -9.00 6.54 -18.01
N HIS A 99 -9.12 6.85 -16.73
CA HIS A 99 -10.40 7.16 -16.09
C HIS A 99 -10.49 8.63 -15.69
N ASP A 100 -11.71 9.16 -15.77
CA ASP A 100 -11.99 10.51 -15.28
C ASP A 100 -12.04 10.53 -13.74
N ASP A 101 -11.90 11.74 -13.17
CA ASP A 101 -12.00 12.00 -11.72
C ASP A 101 -13.23 11.37 -11.07
N ILE A 102 -14.36 11.34 -11.80
CA ILE A 102 -15.64 10.80 -11.33
C ILE A 102 -15.60 9.27 -11.22
N GLU A 103 -15.02 8.58 -12.21
CA GLU A 103 -14.88 7.12 -12.22
C GLU A 103 -13.90 6.68 -11.12
N ARG A 104 -12.78 7.40 -10.98
CA ARG A 104 -11.81 7.19 -9.90
C ARG A 104 -12.41 7.42 -8.52
N GLY A 105 -13.20 8.50 -8.36
CA GLY A 105 -13.96 8.76 -7.14
C GLY A 105 -14.97 7.65 -6.83
N THR A 106 -15.67 7.15 -7.86
CA THR A 106 -16.61 6.04 -7.72
C THR A 106 -15.91 4.79 -7.21
N PHE A 107 -14.74 4.44 -7.74
CA PHE A 107 -13.94 3.33 -7.24
C PHE A 107 -13.48 3.55 -5.78
N LEU A 108 -12.94 4.73 -5.45
CA LEU A 108 -12.42 5.03 -4.11
C LEU A 108 -13.49 5.01 -3.01
N PHE A 109 -14.74 5.34 -3.33
CA PHE A 109 -15.83 5.45 -2.35
C PHE A 109 -16.87 4.33 -2.41
N ARG A 110 -17.03 3.65 -3.55
CA ARG A 110 -18.09 2.63 -3.74
C ARG A 110 -17.57 1.22 -4.00
N ALA A 111 -16.30 1.05 -4.34
CA ALA A 111 -15.76 -0.30 -4.54
C ALA A 111 -15.66 -1.06 -3.21
N GLU A 112 -15.96 -2.35 -3.24
CA GLU A 112 -15.85 -3.20 -2.06
C GLU A 112 -14.42 -3.26 -1.50
N ALA A 113 -13.44 -3.27 -2.40
CA ALA A 113 -12.02 -3.30 -2.04
C ALA A 113 -11.55 -2.06 -1.24
N THR A 114 -12.22 -0.92 -1.43
CA THR A 114 -11.85 0.36 -0.80
C THR A 114 -12.72 0.70 0.40
N LYS A 115 -13.76 -0.11 0.67
CA LYS A 115 -14.77 0.13 1.72
C LYS A 115 -14.17 0.30 3.12
N TYR A 116 -13.13 -0.46 3.44
CA TYR A 116 -12.49 -0.49 4.75
C TYR A 116 -11.26 0.42 4.86
N LEU A 117 -10.98 1.25 3.85
CA LEU A 117 -9.83 2.14 3.87
C LEU A 117 -10.10 3.39 4.72
N SER A 118 -9.11 3.76 5.53
CA SER A 118 -9.11 5.04 6.23
C SER A 118 -9.07 6.21 5.22
N GLN A 119 -9.46 7.40 5.66
CA GLN A 119 -9.42 8.58 4.78
C GLN A 119 -8.00 8.89 4.30
N LYS A 120 -6.99 8.69 5.16
CA LYS A 120 -5.58 8.86 4.80
C LYS A 120 -5.18 7.89 3.69
N GLU A 121 -5.48 6.61 3.86
CA GLU A 121 -5.17 5.57 2.86
C GLU A 121 -5.90 5.82 1.55
N ARG A 122 -7.15 6.29 1.59
CA ARG A 122 -7.87 6.70 0.37
C ARG A 122 -7.20 7.86 -0.34
N ASN A 123 -6.66 8.83 0.39
CA ASN A 123 -5.92 9.94 -0.21
C ASN A 123 -4.60 9.46 -0.83
N ASP A 124 -3.87 8.59 -0.13
CA ASP A 124 -2.61 8.00 -0.62
C ASP A 124 -2.87 7.17 -1.90
N LEU A 125 -3.93 6.35 -1.91
CA LEU A 125 -4.36 5.59 -3.09
C LEU A 125 -4.84 6.50 -4.23
N SER A 126 -5.63 7.53 -3.92
CA SER A 126 -6.07 8.54 -4.89
C SER A 126 -4.89 9.20 -5.58
N TYR A 127 -3.84 9.56 -4.82
CA TYR A 127 -2.62 10.15 -5.36
C TYR A 127 -1.90 9.23 -6.36
N VAL A 128 -1.82 7.93 -6.06
CA VAL A 128 -1.26 6.93 -6.98
C VAL A 128 -2.09 6.82 -8.26
N LEU A 129 -3.42 6.71 -8.13
CA LEU A 129 -4.33 6.54 -9.27
C LEU A 129 -4.38 7.79 -10.16
N THR A 130 -4.41 8.99 -9.59
CA THR A 130 -4.29 10.25 -10.34
C THR A 130 -2.98 10.32 -11.14
N SER A 131 -1.85 9.91 -10.55
CA SER A 131 -0.58 9.87 -11.28
C SER A 131 -0.56 8.86 -12.42
N ARG A 132 -1.28 7.74 -12.27
CA ARG A 132 -1.45 6.74 -13.33
C ARG A 132 -2.22 7.30 -14.53
N ASP A 133 -3.40 7.86 -14.29
CA ASP A 133 -4.34 8.19 -15.36
C ASP A 133 -4.00 9.52 -16.04
N GLU A 134 -3.63 10.52 -15.24
CA GLU A 134 -3.37 11.90 -15.69
C GLU A 134 -1.89 12.21 -15.90
N ASP A 135 -1.00 11.23 -15.71
CA ASP A 135 0.46 11.41 -15.81
C ASP A 135 1.00 12.54 -14.88
N VAL A 136 0.34 12.77 -13.75
CA VAL A 136 0.74 13.79 -12.76
C VAL A 136 2.08 13.39 -12.13
N LYS A 137 3.00 14.36 -12.03
CA LYS A 137 4.33 14.14 -11.44
C LYS A 137 4.24 13.94 -9.93
N ILE A 138 4.80 12.82 -9.46
CA ILE A 138 4.88 12.44 -8.06
C ILE A 138 6.32 12.54 -7.54
N SER A 139 6.47 12.82 -6.25
CA SER A 139 7.77 12.87 -5.58
C SER A 139 8.23 11.47 -5.19
N ILE A 140 9.36 11.02 -5.73
CA ILE A 140 9.98 9.73 -5.41
C ILE A 140 11.25 9.96 -4.59
N ASP A 141 11.42 9.19 -3.51
CA ASP A 141 12.71 9.10 -2.81
C ASP A 141 13.61 8.14 -3.58
N ILE A 142 14.70 8.67 -4.14
CA ILE A 142 15.62 7.89 -4.99
C ILE A 142 16.31 6.79 -4.17
N GLN A 143 16.60 7.03 -2.89
CA GLN A 143 17.35 6.08 -2.07
C GLN A 143 16.47 4.91 -1.62
N ALA A 144 15.26 5.22 -1.15
CA ALA A 144 14.33 4.19 -0.67
C ALA A 144 13.48 3.57 -1.79
N GLN A 145 13.48 4.16 -2.99
CA GLN A 145 12.63 3.76 -4.12
C GLN A 145 11.14 3.72 -3.75
N HIS A 146 10.69 4.68 -2.95
CA HIS A 146 9.28 4.81 -2.55
C HIS A 146 8.66 6.13 -3.02
N ILE A 147 7.34 6.13 -3.16
CA ILE A 147 6.52 7.32 -3.37
C ILE A 147 6.43 8.06 -2.03
N VAL A 148 6.79 9.34 -2.04
CA VAL A 148 6.61 10.22 -0.89
C VAL A 148 5.21 10.80 -0.95
N PHE A 149 4.31 10.26 -0.15
CA PHE A 149 2.94 10.76 -0.05
C PHE A 149 2.92 12.15 0.58
N PRO A 150 2.17 13.11 -0.01
CA PRO A 150 1.97 14.40 0.63
C PRO A 150 1.26 14.14 1.95
N GLN A 151 1.94 14.43 3.07
CA GLN A 151 1.27 14.38 4.36
C GLN A 151 0.08 15.33 4.26
N THR A 152 -1.14 14.79 4.33
CA THR A 152 -2.33 15.61 4.43
C THR A 152 -2.21 16.35 5.74
N ILE A 153 -1.64 17.56 5.67
CA ILE A 153 -1.74 18.55 6.73
C ILE A 153 -3.24 18.64 6.95
N ASN A 154 -3.70 18.10 8.08
CA ASN A 154 -5.10 18.09 8.44
C ASN A 154 -5.61 19.51 8.21
N ARG A 155 -6.40 19.75 7.16
CA ARG A 155 -6.97 21.07 6.81
C ARG A 155 -7.98 21.55 7.85
N LYS A 156 -7.89 21.08 9.10
CA LYS A 156 -8.68 21.55 10.24
C LYS A 156 -8.41 23.02 10.59
N THR A 157 -7.42 23.68 10.00
CA THR A 157 -7.06 25.06 10.33
C THR A 157 -7.28 26.11 9.23
N MET A 158 -7.82 25.77 8.04
CA MET A 158 -7.99 26.77 6.97
C MET A 158 -9.43 27.07 6.50
N VAL A 159 -10.46 26.58 7.18
CA VAL A 159 -11.88 26.92 6.89
C VAL A 159 -12.46 27.87 7.94
N SER A 160 -11.69 28.87 8.40
CA SER A 160 -12.23 29.90 9.31
C SER A 160 -11.92 31.36 8.90
N GLN A 161 -11.34 31.62 7.72
CA GLN A 161 -11.01 33.00 7.33
C GLN A 161 -11.52 33.46 5.96
N GLN A 162 -12.25 32.65 5.19
CA GLN A 162 -12.77 33.07 3.88
C GLN A 162 -14.26 33.42 3.88
N SER A 163 -14.75 33.96 5.00
CA SER A 163 -16.08 34.59 5.11
C SER A 163 -15.98 35.99 5.72
N GLN A 164 -15.03 36.79 5.26
CA GLN A 164 -15.08 38.24 5.45
C GLN A 164 -15.38 38.92 4.12
N LYS A 165 -16.68 39.21 3.95
CA LYS A 165 -17.24 40.42 3.35
C LYS A 165 -16.58 40.92 2.05
N THR A 166 -17.10 40.48 0.92
CA THR A 166 -17.27 41.40 -0.21
C THR A 166 -18.46 42.31 0.09
N PRO A 167 -18.30 43.64 0.17
CA PRO A 167 -19.42 44.55 0.29
C PRO A 167 -20.26 44.48 -1.00
N ILE A 168 -21.55 44.24 -0.80
CA ILE A 168 -22.59 44.41 -1.81
C ILE A 168 -22.48 45.82 -2.40
N VAL A 169 -22.01 45.91 -3.63
CA VAL A 169 -22.16 47.10 -4.47
C VAL A 169 -23.65 47.21 -4.79
N LYS A 170 -24.31 48.18 -4.15
CA LYS A 170 -25.68 48.59 -4.46
C LYS A 170 -25.69 49.19 -5.86
N SER A 171 -26.16 48.43 -6.84
CA SER A 171 -26.63 48.99 -8.10
C SER A 171 -27.95 49.73 -7.82
N GLN A 172 -27.92 51.03 -8.13
CA GLN A 172 -29.07 51.91 -8.17
C GLN A 172 -29.93 51.53 -9.38
N HIS A 173 -31.23 51.28 -9.19
CA HIS A 173 -32.28 51.72 -10.12
C HIS A 173 -33.65 51.70 -9.42
N THR A 174 -34.11 52.91 -9.09
CA THR A 174 -35.46 53.47 -9.35
C THR A 174 -36.68 52.54 -9.21
N SER A 175 -37.50 52.77 -8.18
CA SER A 175 -38.74 53.57 -8.30
C SER A 175 -39.59 53.55 -7.03
N GLN A 176 -39.97 54.76 -6.59
CA GLN A 176 -41.24 55.16 -5.98
C GLN A 176 -41.82 54.30 -4.84
N LYS A 177 -41.97 54.90 -3.65
CA LYS A 177 -43.28 55.40 -3.16
C LYS A 177 -43.23 55.78 -1.67
N LYS A 178 -43.46 57.09 -1.48
CA LYS A 178 -44.23 57.76 -0.42
C LYS A 178 -43.68 57.83 1.02
N GLU A 179 -43.54 59.10 1.41
CA GLU A 179 -43.32 59.73 2.71
C GLU A 179 -44.11 59.13 3.88
N GLU A 180 -43.47 59.08 5.05
CA GLU A 180 -43.94 59.84 6.23
C GLU A 180 -42.85 60.02 7.30
N LYS A 181 -43.06 61.06 8.12
CA LYS A 181 -42.12 61.82 8.97
C LYS A 181 -41.70 61.12 10.29
N PRO A 182 -40.73 61.71 11.04
CA PRO A 182 -39.93 61.02 12.06
C PRO A 182 -40.49 61.17 13.48
N THR A 183 -40.02 60.30 14.38
CA THR A 183 -40.00 60.58 15.82
C THR A 183 -38.72 60.02 16.43
N PRO A 184 -37.95 60.80 17.21
CA PRO A 184 -36.77 60.32 17.90
C PRO A 184 -37.16 59.81 19.29
N GLN A 185 -36.56 58.72 19.77
CA GLN A 185 -36.03 58.61 21.13
C GLN A 185 -35.56 57.19 21.51
N SER A 186 -34.48 57.20 22.30
CA SER A 186 -34.21 56.32 23.44
C SER A 186 -33.01 55.37 23.30
N THR A 187 -31.83 55.96 23.53
CA THR A 187 -30.59 55.30 23.95
C THR A 187 -30.70 54.79 25.38
N ALA A 188 -31.29 53.61 25.61
CA ALA A 188 -31.23 52.95 26.92
C ALA A 188 -31.48 51.43 26.92
N VAL A 189 -31.20 50.69 25.84
CA VAL A 189 -31.35 49.21 25.86
C VAL A 189 -30.24 48.52 25.03
N GLN A 190 -28.97 48.63 25.46
CA GLN A 190 -27.87 47.88 24.82
C GLN A 190 -26.96 47.11 25.79
N LYS A 191 -27.24 47.11 27.10
CA LYS A 191 -26.43 46.35 28.09
C LYS A 191 -27.03 45.00 28.52
N SER A 192 -28.29 44.70 28.21
CA SER A 192 -28.93 43.42 28.60
C SER A 192 -28.80 42.29 27.56
N GLN A 193 -28.52 42.59 26.29
CA GLN A 193 -28.42 41.56 25.24
C GLN A 193 -27.07 40.82 25.21
N LYS A 194 -26.00 41.34 25.83
CA LYS A 194 -24.69 40.64 25.85
C LYS A 194 -24.60 39.50 26.86
N ILE A 195 -25.45 39.47 27.89
CA ILE A 195 -25.42 38.41 28.92
C ILE A 195 -26.19 37.17 28.45
N HIS A 196 -27.27 37.34 27.66
CA HIS A 196 -28.08 36.23 27.17
C HIS A 196 -27.35 35.38 26.10
N THR A 197 -26.49 36.01 25.28
CA THR A 197 -25.73 35.31 24.24
C THR A 197 -24.57 34.47 24.79
N ALA A 198 -24.02 34.83 25.96
CA ALA A 198 -22.97 34.05 26.61
C ALA A 198 -23.51 32.76 27.24
N GLN A 199 -24.70 32.81 27.84
CA GLN A 199 -25.34 31.62 28.44
C GLN A 199 -25.84 30.63 27.37
N GLN A 200 -26.30 31.11 26.21
CA GLN A 200 -26.72 30.25 25.09
C GLN A 200 -25.53 29.52 24.40
N LYS A 201 -24.34 30.12 24.39
CA LYS A 201 -23.13 29.46 23.87
C LYS A 201 -22.61 28.35 24.78
N LEU A 202 -22.76 28.51 26.10
CA LEU A 202 -22.35 27.48 27.07
C LEU A 202 -23.25 26.24 27.01
N THR A 203 -24.55 26.40 26.77
CA THR A 203 -25.47 25.25 26.64
C THR A 203 -25.28 24.47 25.34
N LEU A 204 -24.96 25.14 24.23
CA LEU A 204 -24.68 24.48 22.95
C LEU A 204 -23.38 23.64 22.99
N HIS A 205 -22.34 24.12 23.67
CA HIS A 205 -21.08 23.37 23.79
C HIS A 205 -21.18 22.16 24.73
N LYS A 206 -22.07 22.19 25.72
CA LYS A 206 -22.31 21.03 26.57
C LYS A 206 -23.04 19.92 25.80
N LYS A 207 -24.05 20.28 25.01
CA LYS A 207 -24.81 19.32 24.20
C LYS A 207 -23.95 18.63 23.12
N GLN A 208 -23.08 19.39 22.44
CA GLN A 208 -22.14 18.79 21.47
C GLN A 208 -21.17 17.80 22.11
N LYS A 209 -20.70 18.03 23.35
CA LYS A 209 -19.82 17.08 24.04
C LYS A 209 -20.54 15.80 24.45
N GLU A 210 -21.82 15.89 24.82
CA GLU A 210 -22.63 14.71 25.14
C GLU A 210 -22.93 13.88 23.89
N ASP A 211 -23.23 14.52 22.75
CA ASP A 211 -23.45 13.84 21.48
C ASP A 211 -22.15 13.17 20.95
N ASP A 212 -21.00 13.82 21.08
CA ASP A 212 -19.69 13.26 20.71
C ASP A 212 -19.31 12.06 21.61
N PHE A 213 -19.68 12.08 22.89
CA PHE A 213 -19.43 10.97 23.81
C PHE A 213 -20.33 9.76 23.47
N ALA A 214 -21.61 10.00 23.20
CA ALA A 214 -22.55 8.95 22.80
C ALA A 214 -22.14 8.27 21.48
N GLN A 215 -21.63 9.04 20.50
CA GLN A 215 -21.12 8.46 19.25
C GLN A 215 -19.86 7.62 19.47
N LYS A 216 -18.93 8.07 20.33
CA LYS A 216 -17.73 7.28 20.65
C LYS A 216 -18.08 5.99 21.37
N GLU A 217 -19.07 6.01 22.25
CA GLU A 217 -19.52 4.81 22.96
C GLU A 217 -20.20 3.81 22.00
N ALA A 218 -20.99 4.29 21.03
CA ALA A 218 -21.60 3.45 20.01
C ALA A 218 -20.54 2.75 19.13
N VAL A 219 -19.52 3.49 18.68
CA VAL A 219 -18.41 2.91 17.91
C VAL A 219 -17.63 1.87 18.73
N LEU A 220 -17.43 2.12 20.03
CA LEU A 220 -16.74 1.17 20.90
C LEU A 220 -17.53 -0.14 21.03
N ARG A 221 -18.86 -0.08 21.16
CA ARG A 221 -19.72 -1.29 21.24
C ARG A 221 -19.66 -2.12 19.96
N ASP A 222 -19.67 -1.49 18.78
CA ASP A 222 -19.58 -2.20 17.50
C ASP A 222 -18.23 -2.90 17.33
N VAL A 223 -17.12 -2.24 17.66
CA VAL A 223 -15.78 -2.85 17.61
C VAL A 223 -15.66 -4.03 18.57
N THR A 224 -16.25 -3.91 19.76
CA THR A 224 -16.23 -5.00 20.76
C THR A 224 -17.04 -6.22 20.28
N ALA A 225 -18.16 -5.99 19.59
CA ALA A 225 -18.97 -7.05 19.00
C ALA A 225 -18.25 -7.79 17.85
N GLU A 226 -17.53 -7.08 16.98
CA GLU A 226 -16.74 -7.70 15.92
C GLU A 226 -15.58 -8.55 16.48
N LEU A 227 -14.89 -8.07 17.51
CA LEU A 227 -13.82 -8.84 18.16
C LEU A 227 -14.34 -10.12 18.82
N ALA A 228 -15.52 -10.07 19.44
CA ALA A 228 -16.19 -11.24 20.00
C ALA A 228 -16.57 -12.26 18.90
N TYR A 229 -17.05 -11.79 17.75
CA TYR A 229 -17.37 -12.64 16.60
C TYR A 229 -16.12 -13.30 15.99
N PHE A 230 -15.03 -12.54 15.86
CA PHE A 230 -13.76 -13.05 15.34
C PHE A 230 -13.14 -14.13 16.24
N SER A 231 -13.14 -13.90 17.56
CA SER A 231 -12.65 -14.87 18.55
C SER A 231 -13.40 -16.20 18.49
N LYS A 232 -14.74 -16.15 18.34
CA LYS A 232 -15.60 -17.34 18.24
C LYS A 232 -15.34 -18.16 16.97
N ASN A 233 -14.90 -17.53 15.88
CA ASN A 233 -14.57 -18.21 14.63
C ASN A 233 -13.16 -18.81 14.61
N MET A 234 -12.21 -18.23 15.35
CA MET A 234 -10.86 -18.80 15.54
C MET A 234 -10.93 -20.15 16.27
N GLN A 235 -11.68 -20.24 17.37
CA GLN A 235 -11.84 -21.51 18.12
C GLN A 235 -12.47 -22.64 17.29
N LYS A 236 -13.28 -22.30 16.28
CA LYS A 236 -13.88 -23.31 15.38
C LYS A 236 -12.85 -23.94 14.43
N ARG A 237 -11.81 -23.20 14.03
CA ARG A 237 -10.79 -23.69 13.07
C ARG A 237 -9.78 -24.64 13.72
N ASP A 238 -9.43 -24.41 14.97
CA ASP A 238 -8.49 -25.30 15.68
C ASP A 238 -9.08 -26.70 15.96
N SER A 239 -10.41 -26.85 15.89
CA SER A 239 -11.08 -28.15 16.01
C SER A 239 -11.07 -29.01 14.73
N MET A 240 -10.52 -28.52 13.61
CA MET A 240 -10.51 -29.21 12.31
C MET A 240 -9.11 -29.62 11.81
N VAL A 241 -8.10 -29.70 12.69
CA VAL A 241 -6.77 -30.18 12.30
C VAL A 241 -6.79 -31.71 12.13
N VAL A 242 -6.99 -32.13 10.89
CA VAL A 242 -6.80 -33.50 10.40
C VAL A 242 -5.31 -33.88 10.47
N SER A 243 -5.01 -35.05 11.03
CA SER A 243 -3.65 -35.60 11.16
C SER A 243 -2.90 -35.65 9.83
N PRO A 244 -1.63 -35.19 9.76
CA PRO A 244 -0.85 -35.22 8.55
C PRO A 244 -0.38 -36.65 8.25
N LYS A 245 -0.84 -37.21 7.12
CA LYS A 245 -0.25 -38.41 6.51
C LYS A 245 1.05 -38.03 5.79
N ALA A 246 2.08 -38.84 6.03
CA ALA A 246 3.43 -38.71 5.52
C ALA A 246 3.49 -38.50 4.00
N VAL A 247 4.25 -37.48 3.57
CA VAL A 247 4.62 -37.23 2.18
C VAL A 247 6.07 -37.65 2.01
N GLN A 248 6.28 -38.64 1.13
CA GLN A 248 7.58 -39.16 0.70
C GLN A 248 8.40 -38.12 -0.07
N GLU A 249 9.71 -38.17 0.16
CA GLU A 249 10.77 -37.39 -0.48
C GLU A 249 10.75 -37.47 -2.01
N ASN A 250 10.89 -36.31 -2.66
CA ASN A 250 11.09 -36.19 -4.11
C ASN A 250 12.59 -36.30 -4.43
N ALA A 251 12.92 -37.29 -5.28
CA ALA A 251 14.23 -37.45 -5.90
C ALA A 251 14.50 -36.38 -6.99
N PRO A 252 15.77 -36.03 -7.26
CA PRO A 252 16.14 -35.01 -8.23
C PRO A 252 15.98 -35.49 -9.69
N ILE A 253 15.29 -34.67 -10.49
CA ILE A 253 15.10 -34.85 -11.93
C ILE A 253 16.40 -34.46 -12.65
N GLN A 254 17.08 -35.44 -13.27
CA GLN A 254 18.18 -35.19 -14.20
C GLN A 254 17.61 -34.85 -15.59
N ILE A 255 17.87 -33.63 -16.06
CA ILE A 255 17.53 -33.18 -17.42
C ILE A 255 18.70 -33.58 -18.34
N THR A 256 18.48 -34.57 -19.21
CA THR A 256 19.45 -34.95 -20.23
C THR A 256 19.30 -34.10 -21.50
N ALA A 257 20.43 -33.69 -22.08
CA ALA A 257 20.57 -32.75 -23.20
C ALA A 257 20.09 -33.25 -24.60
N LYS A 258 18.96 -33.96 -24.70
CA LYS A 258 18.43 -34.50 -25.97
C LYS A 258 17.18 -33.83 -26.53
N ASP A 259 16.61 -32.81 -25.86
CA ASP A 259 15.31 -32.23 -26.24
C ASP A 259 15.37 -30.89 -27.01
N HIS A 260 16.55 -30.41 -27.42
CA HIS A 260 16.68 -29.12 -28.13
C HIS A 260 16.66 -29.19 -29.67
N ALA A 261 16.36 -30.34 -30.29
CA ALA A 261 16.44 -30.50 -31.75
C ALA A 261 15.09 -30.62 -32.50
N LYS A 262 13.97 -30.17 -31.92
CA LYS A 262 12.64 -30.39 -32.54
C LYS A 262 11.70 -29.17 -32.53
N ILE A 263 12.24 -27.96 -32.61
CA ILE A 263 11.45 -26.72 -32.78
C ILE A 263 12.08 -25.87 -33.88
N ASP A 264 12.18 -26.41 -35.10
CA ASP A 264 12.54 -25.63 -36.30
C ASP A 264 11.94 -26.21 -37.60
N ARG A 265 10.86 -27.00 -37.50
CA ARG A 265 10.32 -27.76 -38.65
C ARG A 265 8.81 -27.62 -38.94
N GLU A 266 8.18 -26.50 -38.58
CA GLU A 266 6.76 -26.25 -38.92
C GLU A 266 6.42 -24.81 -39.34
N MET A 267 7.19 -24.19 -40.25
CA MET A 267 6.77 -22.95 -40.94
C MET A 267 6.85 -23.06 -42.46
N GLY A 268 6.51 -24.24 -43.01
CA GLY A 268 6.41 -24.49 -44.45
C GLY A 268 4.96 -24.50 -44.95
N LYS A 269 4.24 -23.37 -44.88
CA LYS A 269 2.97 -23.19 -45.62
C LYS A 269 3.20 -22.35 -46.88
N LYS A 270 2.95 -23.00 -48.01
CA LYS A 270 3.06 -22.56 -49.39
C LYS A 270 2.24 -21.28 -49.67
N PRO A 271 2.76 -20.30 -50.44
CA PRO A 271 1.91 -19.33 -51.11
C PRO A 271 1.37 -19.91 -52.42
N HIS A 272 0.07 -19.72 -52.66
CA HIS A 272 -0.60 -20.05 -53.90
C HIS A 272 -0.02 -19.24 -55.07
N SER A 273 0.26 -19.97 -56.16
CA SER A 273 0.67 -19.43 -57.44
C SER A 273 -0.47 -18.68 -58.14
N LEU A 274 -0.24 -17.42 -58.50
CA LEU A 274 -0.87 -16.82 -59.68
C LEU A 274 0.19 -16.66 -60.76
N LYS A 275 -0.03 -17.38 -61.85
CA LYS A 275 0.79 -17.39 -63.06
C LYS A 275 0.48 -16.14 -63.91
N ASN A 276 1.49 -15.79 -64.71
CA ASN A 276 1.47 -15.02 -65.96
C ASN A 276 1.63 -13.49 -65.83
N ASN A 277 2.83 -12.98 -66.12
CA ASN A 277 3.15 -12.65 -67.51
C ASN A 277 4.65 -12.46 -67.77
N LYS A 278 5.08 -13.05 -68.89
CA LYS A 278 6.39 -12.98 -69.53
C LYS A 278 6.56 -11.62 -70.21
N ARG A 279 7.70 -10.96 -70.05
CA ARG A 279 8.62 -10.46 -71.10
C ARG A 279 9.42 -9.25 -70.61
N GLY A 280 10.71 -9.24 -70.95
CA GLY A 280 11.50 -8.02 -71.07
C GLY A 280 12.78 -8.04 -70.25
N LEU A 281 13.84 -8.64 -70.82
CA LEU A 281 15.21 -8.31 -70.44
C LEU A 281 15.41 -6.78 -70.57
N SER A 282 15.82 -6.14 -69.49
CA SER A 282 16.49 -4.84 -69.54
C SER A 282 17.48 -4.77 -68.39
N THR A 283 18.73 -5.12 -68.69
CA THR A 283 19.89 -4.87 -67.85
C THR A 283 20.16 -3.37 -67.84
N ARG A 284 19.51 -2.63 -66.95
CA ARG A 284 19.95 -1.30 -66.52
C ARG A 284 20.15 -1.31 -65.03
N ASN A 285 21.41 -1.24 -64.61
CA ASN A 285 21.82 -1.00 -63.24
C ASN A 285 21.08 0.24 -62.70
N PRO A 286 20.17 0.10 -61.71
CA PRO A 286 19.65 1.26 -61.04
C PRO A 286 20.76 1.79 -60.15
N VAL A 287 21.40 2.89 -60.59
CA VAL A 287 22.20 3.73 -59.70
C VAL A 287 21.26 4.16 -58.58
N LYS A 288 21.41 3.52 -57.42
CA LYS A 288 20.60 3.74 -56.23
C LYS A 288 20.87 5.17 -55.74
N THR A 289 20.02 6.10 -56.15
CA THR A 289 19.90 7.40 -55.49
C THR A 289 19.29 7.14 -54.11
N ALA A 290 20.16 6.80 -53.15
CA ALA A 290 19.80 6.74 -51.75
C ALA A 290 19.12 8.07 -51.40
N THR A 291 17.86 7.98 -50.98
CA THR A 291 17.05 9.16 -50.74
C THR A 291 17.67 9.90 -49.56
N VAL A 292 17.76 11.23 -49.57
CA VAL A 292 18.37 12.05 -48.48
C VAL A 292 17.86 11.64 -47.08
N LYS A 293 16.62 11.15 -46.99
CA LYS A 293 16.03 10.58 -45.76
C LYS A 293 16.81 9.36 -45.22
N ASP A 294 17.32 8.49 -46.07
CA ASP A 294 18.10 7.31 -45.67
C ASP A 294 19.49 7.70 -45.15
N MET A 295 20.08 8.78 -45.69
CA MET A 295 21.35 9.32 -45.18
C MET A 295 21.19 9.89 -43.77
N ILE A 296 20.14 10.70 -43.55
CA ILE A 296 19.83 11.27 -42.22
C ILE A 296 19.51 10.16 -41.22
N ALA A 297 18.80 9.10 -41.63
CA ALA A 297 18.51 7.96 -40.78
C ALA A 297 19.77 7.19 -40.37
N ARG A 298 20.73 7.01 -41.29
CA ARG A 298 22.03 6.37 -40.98
C ARG A 298 22.87 7.23 -40.05
N GLU A 299 22.95 8.53 -40.27
CA GLU A 299 23.70 9.45 -39.40
C GLU A 299 23.17 9.43 -37.96
N LYS A 300 21.84 9.47 -37.80
CA LYS A 300 21.22 9.32 -36.47
C LYS A 300 21.50 7.95 -35.83
N GLN A 301 21.51 6.87 -36.62
CA GLN A 301 21.86 5.54 -36.09
C GLN A 301 23.33 5.47 -35.65
N GLU A 302 24.26 6.07 -36.39
CA GLU A 302 25.67 6.14 -36.01
C GLU A 302 25.88 6.96 -34.75
N GLU A 303 25.16 8.08 -34.58
CA GLU A 303 25.22 8.89 -33.35
C GLU A 303 24.73 8.11 -32.13
N ILE A 304 23.63 7.37 -32.27
CA ILE A 304 23.10 6.49 -31.22
C ILE A 304 24.11 5.40 -30.87
N GLN A 305 24.74 4.76 -31.87
CA GLN A 305 25.77 3.74 -31.63
C GLN A 305 27.00 4.30 -30.92
N LYS A 306 27.48 5.50 -31.31
CA LYS A 306 28.58 6.18 -30.61
C LYS A 306 28.23 6.48 -29.15
N LYS A 307 26.99 6.89 -28.88
CA LYS A 307 26.52 7.16 -27.51
C LYS A 307 26.49 5.89 -26.66
N ILE A 308 26.01 4.78 -27.22
CA ILE A 308 26.01 3.47 -26.55
C ILE A 308 27.43 3.01 -26.24
N GLN A 309 28.36 3.12 -27.19
CA GLN A 309 29.76 2.74 -26.97
C GLN A 309 30.43 3.60 -25.87
N LYS A 310 30.17 4.91 -25.87
CA LYS A 310 30.68 5.82 -24.84
C LYS A 310 30.16 5.46 -23.44
N GLU A 311 28.88 5.11 -23.33
CA GLU A 311 28.26 4.71 -22.06
C GLU A 311 28.79 3.36 -21.56
N GLN A 312 29.01 2.39 -22.46
CA GLN A 312 29.64 1.11 -22.12
C GLN A 312 31.07 1.28 -21.60
N GLU A 313 31.86 2.16 -22.20
CA GLU A 313 33.22 2.45 -21.75
C GLU A 313 33.24 3.14 -20.37
N GLU A 314 32.30 4.05 -20.10
CA GLU A 314 32.17 4.68 -18.78
C GLU A 314 31.81 3.66 -17.68
N LEU A 315 30.93 2.70 -17.98
CA LEU A 315 30.59 1.61 -17.06
C LEU A 315 31.78 0.69 -16.79
N ARG A 316 32.59 0.41 -17.82
CA ARG A 316 33.82 -0.37 -17.67
C ARG A 316 34.82 0.33 -16.73
N GLN A 317 35.05 1.62 -16.94
CA GLN A 317 35.92 2.43 -16.06
C GLN A 317 35.43 2.48 -14.61
N LYS A 318 34.10 2.57 -14.38
CA LYS A 318 33.53 2.52 -13.02
C LYS A 318 33.75 1.16 -12.36
N THR A 319 33.60 0.08 -13.12
CA THR A 319 33.84 -1.29 -12.64
C THR A 319 35.30 -1.48 -12.23
N ASP A 320 36.24 -0.99 -13.05
CA ASP A 320 37.66 -1.05 -12.75
C ASP A 320 38.04 -0.24 -11.50
N LYS A 321 37.42 0.94 -11.29
CA LYS A 321 37.59 1.72 -10.06
C LYS A 321 37.09 1.00 -8.82
N ILE A 322 35.91 0.37 -8.88
CA ILE A 322 35.36 -0.40 -7.76
C ILE A 322 36.28 -1.58 -7.42
N ASN A 323 36.76 -2.30 -8.43
CA ASN A 323 37.68 -3.42 -8.24
C ASN A 323 39.04 -2.98 -7.68
N ALA A 324 39.50 -1.77 -7.98
CA ALA A 324 40.69 -1.19 -7.37
C ALA A 324 40.48 -0.91 -5.87
N VAL A 325 39.33 -0.34 -5.49
CA VAL A 325 38.98 -0.10 -4.08
C VAL A 325 38.87 -1.42 -3.30
N ILE A 326 38.25 -2.45 -3.88
CA ILE A 326 38.16 -3.78 -3.24
C ILE A 326 39.57 -4.35 -2.99
N ARG A 327 40.49 -4.21 -3.95
CA ARG A 327 41.89 -4.66 -3.80
C ARG A 327 42.61 -3.89 -2.69
N ASP A 328 42.43 -2.58 -2.62
CA ASP A 328 43.03 -1.73 -1.57
C ASP A 328 42.49 -2.10 -0.17
N MET A 329 41.18 -2.34 -0.07
CA MET A 329 40.58 -2.84 1.18
C MET A 329 41.13 -4.21 1.58
N GLN A 330 41.33 -5.13 0.62
CA GLN A 330 41.89 -6.44 0.91
C GLN A 330 43.37 -6.39 1.34
N GLN A 331 44.13 -5.41 0.86
CA GLN A 331 45.53 -5.20 1.26
C GLN A 331 45.67 -4.56 2.64
N ASN A 332 44.72 -3.70 3.03
CA ASN A 332 44.77 -2.99 4.32
C ASN A 332 44.12 -3.78 5.48
N ILE A 333 43.44 -4.90 5.21
CA ILE A 333 42.99 -5.82 6.26
C ILE A 333 44.15 -6.78 6.56
N ASP A 334 45.15 -6.28 7.28
CA ASP A 334 46.08 -7.12 8.03
C ASP A 334 45.28 -7.78 9.15
N VAL A 335 44.70 -8.97 8.88
CA VAL A 335 44.16 -9.81 9.93
C VAL A 335 45.36 -10.36 10.70
N PRO A 336 45.59 -9.96 11.98
CA PRO A 336 46.61 -10.60 12.78
C PRO A 336 46.27 -12.08 12.91
N ARG A 337 47.02 -12.95 12.21
CA ARG A 337 46.86 -14.41 12.20
C ARG A 337 47.23 -15.09 13.55
N ASN A 338 47.28 -14.35 14.65
CA ASN A 338 47.93 -14.80 15.89
C ASN A 338 47.05 -14.82 17.15
N ILE A 339 45.73 -15.04 17.03
CA ILE A 339 44.84 -15.24 18.20
C ILE A 339 44.43 -16.73 18.34
N GLY A 340 45.34 -17.63 17.95
CA GLY A 340 45.09 -19.08 17.90
C GLY A 340 46.01 -19.90 18.79
N GLU A 341 46.45 -19.40 19.95
CA GLU A 341 47.18 -20.23 20.92
C GLU A 341 47.04 -19.61 22.32
N GLY A 342 46.16 -20.17 23.15
CA GLY A 342 46.00 -19.74 24.54
C GLY A 342 44.56 -19.70 25.05
N VAL A 343 43.72 -20.70 24.76
CA VAL A 343 42.50 -20.91 25.54
C VAL A 343 42.79 -22.04 26.52
N GLU A 344 43.18 -21.66 27.73
CA GLU A 344 43.20 -22.56 28.88
C GLU A 344 41.80 -23.16 29.08
N LYS A 345 41.77 -24.49 29.25
CA LYS A 345 40.57 -25.24 29.61
C LYS A 345 40.11 -24.81 31.01
N VAL A 346 39.20 -23.85 31.09
CA VAL A 346 38.43 -23.61 32.30
C VAL A 346 37.35 -24.69 32.39
N THR A 347 37.59 -25.69 33.24
CA THR A 347 36.57 -26.64 33.71
C THR A 347 35.53 -25.87 34.54
N VAL A 348 34.38 -25.57 33.94
CA VAL A 348 33.22 -25.05 34.66
C VAL A 348 32.60 -26.21 35.44
N VAL A 349 32.84 -26.21 36.75
CA VAL A 349 32.15 -27.05 37.73
C VAL A 349 30.68 -26.62 37.79
N GLY A 350 29.79 -27.61 37.67
CA GLY A 350 28.35 -27.42 37.55
C GLY A 350 27.73 -26.74 38.77
N VAL A 351 26.86 -25.77 38.47
CA VAL A 351 25.75 -25.35 39.32
C VAL A 351 24.56 -25.13 38.40
N SER A 352 23.94 -26.24 37.95
CA SER A 352 22.70 -26.24 37.19
C SER A 352 21.62 -26.84 38.06
N ASP A 353 20.81 -26.03 38.73
CA ASP A 353 19.59 -26.53 39.40
C ASP A 353 18.50 -25.46 39.67
N GLN A 354 18.51 -24.28 39.01
CA GLN A 354 17.46 -23.27 39.27
C GLN A 354 16.88 -22.52 38.07
N HIS A 355 17.23 -22.86 36.83
CA HIS A 355 16.52 -22.32 35.68
C HIS A 355 15.61 -23.40 35.11
N GLY A 356 14.34 -23.32 35.49
CA GLY A 356 13.26 -24.09 34.88
C GLY A 356 13.33 -23.95 33.36
N THR A 357 12.94 -25.01 32.68
CA THR A 357 12.97 -25.06 31.22
C THR A 357 12.13 -23.93 30.63
N MET A 358 12.44 -23.50 29.41
CA MET A 358 11.68 -22.46 28.72
C MET A 358 10.17 -22.78 28.66
N GLU A 359 9.82 -24.06 28.74
CA GLU A 359 8.44 -24.55 28.80
C GLU A 359 7.73 -24.20 30.12
N ASP A 360 8.45 -24.19 31.24
CA ASP A 360 7.93 -23.75 32.54
C ASP A 360 7.66 -22.24 32.55
N GLU A 361 8.50 -21.46 31.87
CA GLU A 361 8.36 -20.02 31.75
C GLU A 361 7.18 -19.64 30.82
N ILE A 362 6.97 -20.42 29.75
CA ILE A 362 5.79 -20.29 28.87
C ILE A 362 4.51 -20.64 29.64
N TYR A 363 4.52 -21.68 30.47
CA TYR A 363 3.34 -22.08 31.24
C TYR A 363 2.94 -21.03 32.27
N LYS A 364 3.94 -20.48 32.98
CA LYS A 364 3.74 -19.45 34.01
C LYS A 364 3.16 -18.15 33.41
N ASN A 365 3.71 -17.71 32.28
CA ASN A 365 3.19 -16.55 31.55
C ASN A 365 1.76 -16.75 31.04
N ARG A 366 1.38 -17.99 30.71
CA ARG A 366 0.02 -18.31 30.25
C ARG A 366 -1.00 -18.25 31.38
N THR A 367 -0.63 -18.68 32.58
CA THR A 367 -1.48 -18.57 33.79
C THR A 367 -1.66 -17.13 34.25
N ASP A 368 -0.64 -16.28 34.12
CA ASP A 368 -0.72 -14.88 34.51
C ASP A 368 -1.55 -14.03 33.53
N LEU A 369 -1.55 -14.40 32.23
CA LEU A 369 -2.28 -13.66 31.20
C LEU A 369 -3.79 -14.00 31.15
N TYR A 370 -4.17 -15.21 31.58
CA TYR A 370 -5.55 -15.70 31.55
C TYR A 370 -6.01 -16.14 32.94
N GLY A 371 -5.98 -15.20 33.89
CA GLY A 371 -6.34 -15.40 35.30
C GLY A 371 -7.36 -16.53 35.53
N SER A 372 -6.97 -17.48 36.38
CA SER A 372 -7.70 -18.72 36.67
C SER A 372 -9.18 -18.46 36.94
N ILE A 373 -10.02 -18.78 35.95
CA ILE A 373 -11.47 -18.80 36.13
C ILE A 373 -11.80 -20.09 36.87
N HIS A 374 -11.88 -20.01 38.20
CA HIS A 374 -12.44 -21.07 39.03
C HIS A 374 -13.92 -21.25 38.71
N THR A 375 -14.26 -22.29 37.97
CA THR A 375 -15.64 -22.79 37.90
C THR A 375 -15.87 -23.77 39.05
N HIS A 376 -16.42 -23.26 40.15
CA HIS A 376 -17.12 -24.11 41.10
C HIS A 376 -18.42 -24.59 40.47
N THR A 377 -18.49 -25.87 40.10
CA THR A 377 -19.79 -26.55 39.98
C THR A 377 -19.63 -28.00 40.44
N LYS A 378 -19.67 -28.16 41.76
CA LYS A 378 -19.79 -29.43 42.47
C LYS A 378 -21.22 -29.95 42.24
N LYS A 379 -21.39 -30.96 41.40
CA LYS A 379 -22.66 -31.70 41.27
C LYS A 379 -22.50 -33.02 42.03
N GLU A 380 -23.21 -33.09 43.15
CA GLU A 380 -23.29 -34.27 44.01
C GLU A 380 -23.98 -35.43 43.30
N LEU A 381 -23.41 -36.62 43.41
CA LEU A 381 -24.05 -37.90 43.11
C LEU A 381 -24.30 -38.63 44.44
N PRO A 382 -25.49 -39.23 44.62
CA PRO A 382 -25.84 -39.90 45.88
C PRO A 382 -25.14 -41.26 46.01
N LYS A 383 -24.64 -41.49 47.23
CA LYS A 383 -24.15 -42.78 47.74
C LYS A 383 -25.30 -43.77 47.92
N LYS A 384 -25.08 -45.02 47.52
CA LYS A 384 -25.53 -46.25 48.21
C LYS A 384 -24.43 -47.31 48.06
N THR A 385 -23.69 -47.63 49.13
CA THR A 385 -23.80 -48.87 49.94
C THR A 385 -23.73 -50.16 49.09
N ALA A 386 -22.87 -51.15 49.31
CA ALA A 386 -22.30 -51.71 50.54
C ALA A 386 -21.05 -52.59 50.17
N VAL A 387 -20.01 -52.67 51.02
CA VAL A 387 -19.64 -53.85 51.87
C VAL A 387 -19.20 -55.07 51.02
N LYS A 388 -17.97 -55.58 50.99
CA LYS A 388 -17.10 -56.20 52.03
C LYS A 388 -15.73 -56.47 51.34
N GLN A 389 -14.60 -56.01 51.86
CA GLN A 389 -13.66 -56.71 52.75
C GLN A 389 -12.87 -57.89 52.14
N ASP A 390 -11.56 -57.81 52.41
CA ASP A 390 -10.53 -58.87 52.45
C ASP A 390 -10.00 -59.33 51.07
N ALA A 391 -8.71 -59.58 50.81
CA ALA A 391 -7.54 -59.68 51.65
C ALA A 391 -6.27 -59.66 50.75
N THR A 392 -5.15 -59.17 51.30
CA THR A 392 -3.78 -59.71 51.21
C THR A 392 -3.13 -60.02 49.82
N SER A 393 -2.03 -59.29 49.58
CA SER A 393 -0.68 -59.84 49.31
C SER A 393 -0.20 -60.28 47.90
N VAL A 394 0.88 -59.60 47.50
CA VAL A 394 2.22 -60.15 47.14
C VAL A 394 2.54 -60.50 45.66
N SER A 395 3.64 -59.86 45.24
CA SER A 395 4.74 -60.25 44.33
C SER A 395 4.56 -60.42 42.82
N ASN A 396 5.39 -59.63 42.13
CA ASN A 396 6.47 -59.99 41.20
C ASN A 396 6.23 -60.85 39.95
N ALA A 397 6.98 -60.42 38.93
CA ALA A 397 7.60 -61.21 37.86
C ALA A 397 6.63 -61.69 36.77
N VAL A 398 6.99 -61.94 35.52
CA VAL A 398 8.15 -61.79 34.61
C VAL A 398 7.60 -62.39 33.30
N ASP A 399 8.11 -61.95 32.15
CA ASP A 399 8.14 -62.62 30.84
C ASP A 399 7.03 -63.60 30.45
N THR A 400 6.40 -63.38 29.28
CA THR A 400 6.63 -64.21 28.08
C THR A 400 5.68 -63.82 26.93
N LEU A 401 6.26 -63.44 25.79
CA LEU A 401 5.74 -63.69 24.43
C LEU A 401 5.67 -65.25 24.22
N PRO A 402 5.08 -65.85 23.15
CA PRO A 402 4.76 -65.29 21.83
C PRO A 402 3.50 -65.89 21.11
N THR A 403 3.31 -65.44 19.86
CA THR A 403 2.94 -66.23 18.64
C THR A 403 1.49 -66.70 18.35
N THR A 404 0.93 -66.04 17.32
CA THR A 404 0.28 -66.59 16.09
C THR A 404 -1.12 -67.26 16.18
N PRO A 405 -1.81 -67.54 15.05
CA PRO A 405 -2.55 -66.60 14.20
C PRO A 405 -3.94 -67.18 13.81
N MET A 406 -4.54 -66.70 12.71
CA MET A 406 -5.80 -67.18 12.08
C MET A 406 -7.06 -66.59 12.75
N GLU A 407 -8.15 -66.27 12.05
CA GLU A 407 -8.67 -66.86 10.83
C GLU A 407 -9.66 -65.90 10.15
N LYS A 408 -9.77 -66.05 8.83
CA LYS A 408 -10.75 -65.38 7.97
C LYS A 408 -12.15 -65.87 8.28
N THR A 409 -13.14 -64.97 8.27
CA THR A 409 -14.49 -65.33 7.80
C THR A 409 -15.12 -64.12 7.12
N GLN A 410 -15.13 -64.14 5.78
CA GLN A 410 -16.19 -63.53 4.99
C GLN A 410 -17.47 -64.35 5.21
N VAL A 411 -18.65 -63.73 5.09
CA VAL A 411 -19.80 -64.21 4.28
C VAL A 411 -21.05 -63.36 4.59
N HIS A 412 -21.56 -62.68 3.55
CA HIS A 412 -22.99 -62.49 3.19
C HIS A 412 -23.89 -61.71 4.18
N SER A 413 -24.96 -61.01 3.80
CA SER A 413 -25.60 -60.69 2.52
C SER A 413 -26.73 -59.68 2.77
N LYS A 414 -27.11 -58.97 1.69
CA LYS A 414 -28.49 -58.67 1.25
C LYS A 414 -29.41 -57.72 2.05
N GLN A 415 -29.83 -56.71 1.27
CA GLN A 415 -31.22 -56.28 0.98
C GLN A 415 -31.97 -55.39 2.00
N GLN A 416 -32.12 -54.11 1.60
CA GLN A 416 -33.35 -53.28 1.38
C GLN A 416 -34.64 -53.61 2.19
N PRO A 417 -35.59 -52.67 2.45
CA PRO A 417 -35.97 -51.52 1.59
C PRO A 417 -36.50 -50.21 2.26
N THR A 418 -36.64 -49.17 1.42
CA THR A 418 -37.63 -48.06 1.38
C THR A 418 -38.39 -47.56 2.62
N GLN A 419 -38.40 -46.23 2.83
CA GLN A 419 -39.57 -45.41 3.22
C GLN A 419 -39.25 -43.92 2.94
N LYS A 420 -39.87 -43.31 1.92
CA LYS A 420 -41.08 -42.45 1.93
C LYS A 420 -40.91 -41.08 2.63
N THR A 421 -40.93 -40.07 1.77
CA THR A 421 -41.11 -38.61 1.97
C THR A 421 -42.33 -38.27 2.86
N PRO A 422 -42.38 -37.07 3.45
CA PRO A 422 -43.16 -36.01 2.78
C PRO A 422 -42.52 -34.61 2.82
N GLN A 423 -42.69 -33.90 1.71
CA GLN A 423 -42.56 -32.44 1.61
C GLN A 423 -43.67 -31.75 2.40
N PRO A 424 -43.44 -30.49 2.78
CA PRO A 424 -44.48 -29.48 2.67
C PRO A 424 -44.05 -28.34 1.75
N THR A 425 -44.82 -28.22 0.68
CA THR A 425 -45.05 -27.04 -0.15
C THR A 425 -45.42 -25.83 0.69
N GLN A 426 -44.84 -24.67 0.40
CA GLN A 426 -45.55 -23.38 0.44
C GLN A 426 -44.83 -22.38 -0.47
N ASN A 427 -45.40 -22.22 -1.67
CA ASN A 427 -45.14 -21.12 -2.58
C ASN A 427 -45.76 -19.85 -1.98
N MET A 428 -44.94 -18.91 -1.53
CA MET A 428 -45.37 -17.55 -1.21
C MET A 428 -45.09 -16.68 -2.43
N THR A 429 -46.07 -16.63 -3.33
CA THR A 429 -46.08 -15.72 -4.49
C THR A 429 -46.48 -14.33 -3.98
N PHE A 430 -45.50 -13.43 -3.78
CA PHE A 430 -45.75 -12.03 -3.52
C PHE A 430 -45.94 -11.29 -4.86
N THR A 431 -47.18 -11.22 -5.33
CA THR A 431 -47.56 -10.33 -6.44
C THR A 431 -47.78 -8.93 -5.88
N SER A 432 -46.71 -8.15 -5.79
CA SER A 432 -46.82 -6.71 -5.50
C SER A 432 -47.07 -5.97 -6.81
N ASN A 433 -48.35 -5.74 -7.11
CA ASN A 433 -48.78 -4.77 -8.11
C ASN A 433 -48.53 -3.37 -7.56
N HIS A 434 -47.32 -2.84 -7.76
CA HIS A 434 -47.08 -1.41 -7.65
C HIS A 434 -47.20 -0.79 -9.05
N VAL A 435 -48.37 -0.18 -9.29
CA VAL A 435 -48.66 0.69 -10.42
C VAL A 435 -47.74 1.91 -10.30
N LEU A 436 -46.71 1.97 -11.14
CA LEU A 436 -45.94 3.18 -11.38
C LEU A 436 -46.79 4.13 -12.24
N PRO A 437 -46.88 5.43 -11.89
CA PRO A 437 -47.49 6.41 -12.76
C PRO A 437 -46.68 6.51 -14.06
N VAL A 438 -47.40 6.41 -15.17
CA VAL A 438 -46.95 6.70 -16.53
C VAL A 438 -46.45 8.15 -16.56
N GLU A 439 -45.13 8.33 -16.58
CA GLU A 439 -44.54 9.61 -16.93
C GLU A 439 -44.76 9.84 -18.43
N GLN A 440 -45.44 10.94 -18.71
CA GLN A 440 -45.79 11.39 -20.05
C GLN A 440 -44.53 11.64 -20.88
N GLU A 441 -44.48 11.04 -22.06
CA GLU A 441 -43.60 11.43 -23.16
C GLU A 441 -43.73 12.93 -23.41
N LYS A 442 -42.63 13.66 -23.18
CA LYS A 442 -42.39 14.96 -23.81
C LYS A 442 -41.40 14.77 -24.95
N THR A 443 -41.95 14.65 -26.14
CA THR A 443 -41.31 14.92 -27.42
C THR A 443 -40.79 16.36 -27.47
N GLU A 444 -39.58 16.51 -28.03
CA GLU A 444 -39.02 17.61 -28.85
C GLU A 444 -39.32 19.07 -28.42
N GLU A 445 -38.36 19.97 -28.19
CA GLU A 445 -37.51 20.63 -29.18
C GLU A 445 -36.56 21.61 -28.44
N ASN A 446 -35.26 21.57 -28.69
CA ASN A 446 -34.45 22.74 -29.12
C ASN A 446 -32.95 22.44 -29.04
N LYS A 447 -32.35 22.24 -30.21
CA LYS A 447 -30.91 22.43 -30.43
C LYS A 447 -30.61 23.93 -30.39
N LYS A 448 -29.94 24.39 -29.33
CA LYS A 448 -29.05 25.57 -29.41
C LYS A 448 -27.65 25.18 -28.99
N ILE A 449 -26.86 24.85 -30.01
CA ILE A 449 -25.40 24.71 -29.93
C ILE A 449 -24.84 26.11 -29.66
N ASN A 450 -24.47 26.38 -28.41
CA ASN A 450 -23.62 27.52 -28.08
C ASN A 450 -22.20 27.22 -28.58
N ARG A 451 -21.92 27.59 -29.84
CA ARG A 451 -20.57 27.75 -30.35
C ARG A 451 -19.91 28.88 -29.57
N PHE A 452 -19.02 28.52 -28.63
CA PHE A 452 -18.02 29.46 -28.13
C PHE A 452 -17.01 29.72 -29.24
N THR A 453 -17.14 30.86 -29.92
CA THR A 453 -16.08 31.42 -30.74
C THR A 453 -15.03 32.05 -29.82
N ILE A 454 -13.86 31.41 -29.72
CA ILE A 454 -12.67 32.00 -29.10
C ILE A 454 -12.09 32.98 -30.11
N THR A 455 -12.22 34.28 -29.84
CA THR A 455 -11.53 35.34 -30.57
C THR A 455 -10.04 35.29 -30.19
N PRO A 456 -9.10 35.18 -31.14
CA PRO A 456 -7.68 35.28 -30.82
C PRO A 456 -7.32 36.73 -30.52
N ILE A 457 -6.98 37.02 -29.26
CA ILE A 457 -6.29 38.25 -28.88
C ILE A 457 -4.85 38.11 -29.37
N GLY A 458 -4.59 38.65 -30.56
CA GLY A 458 -3.26 38.99 -31.04
C GLY A 458 -3.17 40.51 -31.06
N GLU A 459 -2.57 41.09 -30.03
CA GLU A 459 -2.12 42.48 -30.08
C GLU A 459 -0.62 42.51 -29.77
N LYS A 460 0.11 42.95 -30.80
CA LYS A 460 1.55 43.07 -30.85
C LYS A 460 1.96 44.27 -30.00
N HIS A 461 2.84 44.07 -29.03
CA HIS A 461 3.72 45.14 -28.59
C HIS A 461 5.10 44.87 -29.21
N SER A 462 5.40 45.60 -30.30
CA SER A 462 6.78 45.92 -30.63
C SER A 462 7.23 47.02 -29.68
N MET A 463 8.30 46.78 -28.93
CA MET A 463 9.13 47.89 -28.46
C MET A 463 10.29 48.01 -29.43
N GLU A 464 10.43 49.22 -29.96
CA GLU A 464 11.67 49.79 -30.48
C GLU A 464 12.68 49.92 -29.33
N GLU A 465 13.89 49.39 -29.51
CA GLU A 465 15.15 50.15 -29.67
C GLU A 465 16.30 49.22 -30.08
#